data_AF-A0A3D2ERK3-F1
#
_entry.id   AF-A0A3D2ERK3-F1
#
_cell.length_a   1.000
_cell.length_b   1.000
_cell.length_c   1.000
_cell.angle_alpha   90.00
_cell.angle_beta   90.00
_cell.angle_gamma   90.00
#
_symmetry.space_group_name_H-M   'P 1'
#
loop_
_entity.id
_entity.type
_entity.pdbx_description
1 polymer ?
#
loop_
_entity_poly.entity_id
_entity_poly.type
_entity_poly.pdbx_seq_one_letter_code
_entity_poly.pdbx_strand_id
1 'polypeptide(L)'
;MGDLKFEEFGDIWIFLLTVPGHLFNMVFGLGKFIVITLPLTIYNLVIWLWSAAIGLPETLFKAARIIIFAIWGIVKNLYLFLVTNEWNWNTLNDFPSLTTQFRVLLNLGGINKPFDYFAGSYGFAVKDFILPLRRAMNDLRDFIDFMPWPVFFALVLLLVYWVSRKIGVVMLALAALVFIGVFGLMELASQTFSLMILSIILCVVFGIPLGIFMSASDAVDRAVKPILDLMQTMPSFV
;
A
#
# COMPACT_ATOMS: atom_id res chain seq x y z
N MET A 1 9.67 37.34 29.50
CA MET A 1 11.02 37.94 29.47
C MET A 1 11.71 37.46 30.73
N GLY A 2 12.77 36.66 30.58
CA GLY A 2 13.55 36.05 31.67
C GLY A 2 13.39 34.53 31.78
N ASP A 3 14.48 33.81 31.52
CA ASP A 3 14.83 32.47 32.03
C ASP A 3 14.35 31.18 31.32
N LEU A 4 14.63 31.04 30.01
CA LEU A 4 14.61 29.74 29.32
C LEU A 4 15.86 29.46 28.44
N LYS A 5 16.98 30.17 28.62
CA LYS A 5 18.12 30.11 27.69
C LYS A 5 19.41 29.47 28.19
N PHE A 6 19.43 28.84 29.37
CA PHE A 6 20.68 28.29 29.93
C PHE A 6 20.62 26.84 30.43
N GLU A 7 19.47 26.14 30.34
CA GLU A 7 19.41 24.70 30.64
C GLU A 7 19.75 23.81 29.42
N GLU A 8 19.59 24.30 28.18
CA GLU A 8 19.87 23.51 26.96
C GLU A 8 21.37 23.19 26.74
N PHE A 9 22.30 23.97 27.31
CA PHE A 9 23.74 23.70 27.13
C PHE A 9 24.23 22.50 27.95
N GLY A 10 23.59 22.19 29.09
CA GLY A 10 23.87 20.97 29.85
C GLY A 10 23.42 19.72 29.09
N ASP A 11 22.27 19.80 28.42
CA ASP A 11 21.73 18.74 27.58
C ASP A 11 22.59 18.46 26.34
N ILE A 12 23.26 19.46 25.76
CA ILE A 12 24.17 19.25 24.62
C ILE A 12 25.40 18.42 25.03
N TRP A 13 25.99 18.67 26.20
CA TRP A 13 27.12 17.88 26.68
C TRP A 13 26.70 16.46 27.07
N ILE A 14 25.54 16.30 27.70
CA ILE A 14 24.94 14.99 28.01
C ILE A 14 24.59 14.23 26.72
N PHE A 15 24.06 14.91 25.72
CA PHE A 15 23.80 14.39 24.37
C PHE A 15 25.10 13.95 23.70
N LEU A 16 26.12 14.81 23.62
CA LEU A 16 27.42 14.46 23.01
C LEU A 16 28.10 13.27 23.71
N LEU A 17 27.93 13.11 25.02
CA LEU A 17 28.46 11.97 25.77
C LEU A 17 27.63 10.68 25.57
N THR A 18 26.35 10.79 25.25
CA THR A 18 25.45 9.65 24.98
C THR A 18 25.36 9.29 23.49
N VAL A 19 25.76 10.19 22.59
CA VAL A 19 25.84 9.99 21.14
C VAL A 19 26.62 8.71 20.76
N PRO A 20 27.80 8.40 21.35
CA PRO A 20 28.48 7.13 21.06
C PRO A 20 27.64 5.89 21.40
N GLY A 21 26.90 5.92 22.51
CA GLY A 21 26.02 4.83 22.93
C GLY A 21 24.78 4.69 22.05
N HIS A 22 24.16 5.82 21.68
CA HIS A 22 23.04 5.84 20.73
C HIS A 22 23.47 5.41 19.34
N LEU A 23 24.63 5.85 18.84
CA LEU A 23 25.20 5.41 17.57
C LEU A 23 25.52 3.92 17.58
N PHE A 24 26.05 3.39 18.69
CA PHE A 24 26.28 1.96 18.84
C PHE A 24 24.96 1.16 18.79
N ASN A 25 23.93 1.59 19.53
CA ASN A 25 22.60 0.99 19.48
C ASN A 25 21.94 1.09 18.10
N MET A 26 22.20 2.19 17.37
CA MET A 26 21.70 2.41 16.02
C MET A 26 22.36 1.49 15.00
N VAL A 27 23.69 1.35 15.05
CA VAL A 27 24.45 0.42 14.19
C VAL A 27 24.08 -1.03 14.51
N PHE A 28 23.92 -1.36 15.79
CA PHE A 28 23.49 -2.68 16.22
C PHE A 28 22.02 -2.97 15.84
N GLY A 29 21.15 -1.97 15.93
CA GLY A 29 19.75 -2.02 15.49
C GLY A 29 19.61 -2.19 13.99
N LEU A 30 20.39 -1.44 13.20
CA LEU A 30 20.56 -1.64 11.76
C LEU A 30 21.03 -3.04 11.43
N GLY A 31 22.04 -3.53 12.16
CA GLY A 31 22.56 -4.88 12.01
C GLY A 31 21.46 -5.92 12.24
N LYS A 32 20.67 -5.80 13.31
CA LYS A 32 19.54 -6.69 13.58
C LYS A 32 18.45 -6.60 12.50
N PHE A 33 18.11 -5.39 12.06
CA PHE A 33 17.11 -5.21 11.01
C PHE A 33 17.53 -5.88 9.70
N ILE A 34 18.75 -5.62 9.23
CA ILE A 34 19.27 -6.13 7.97
C ILE A 34 19.54 -7.64 8.02
N VAL A 35 20.07 -8.15 9.13
CA VAL A 35 20.50 -9.55 9.24
C VAL A 35 19.38 -10.48 9.69
N ILE A 36 18.41 -9.99 10.49
CA ILE A 36 17.39 -10.82 11.12
C ILE A 36 16.00 -10.44 10.63
N THR A 37 15.56 -9.20 10.86
CA THR A 37 14.17 -8.81 10.60
C THR A 37 13.83 -8.90 9.11
N LEU A 38 14.70 -8.37 8.26
CA LEU A 38 14.51 -8.27 6.82
C LEU A 38 14.52 -9.65 6.13
N PRO A 39 15.49 -10.56 6.39
CA PRO A 39 15.44 -11.92 5.84
C PRO A 39 14.23 -12.71 6.33
N LEU A 40 13.84 -12.55 7.60
CA LEU A 40 12.69 -13.24 8.16
C LEU A 40 11.36 -12.75 7.55
N THR A 41 11.23 -11.44 7.31
CA THR A 41 10.06 -10.89 6.62
C THR A 41 9.99 -11.35 5.17
N ILE A 42 11.11 -11.38 4.46
CA ILE A 42 11.17 -11.93 3.10
C ILE A 42 10.81 -13.41 3.10
N TYR A 43 11.34 -14.21 4.03
CA TYR A 43 11.03 -15.63 4.15
C TYR A 43 9.52 -15.87 4.38
N ASN A 44 8.92 -15.13 5.30
CA ASN A 44 7.48 -15.21 5.57
C ASN A 44 6.64 -14.77 4.35
N LEU A 45 7.08 -13.72 3.65
CA LEU A 45 6.45 -13.26 2.41
C LEU A 45 6.50 -14.35 1.33
N VAL A 46 7.66 -14.99 1.14
CA VAL A 46 7.86 -16.03 0.13
C VAL A 46 7.01 -17.28 0.44
N ILE A 47 6.97 -17.72 1.70
CA ILE A 47 6.09 -18.82 2.11
C ILE A 47 4.63 -18.50 1.83
N TRP A 48 4.22 -17.28 2.18
CA TRP A 48 2.85 -16.84 1.93
C TRP A 48 2.56 -16.83 0.42
N LEU A 49 3.47 -16.28 -0.40
CA LEU A 49 3.33 -16.23 -1.85
C LEU A 49 3.24 -17.62 -2.47
N TRP A 50 4.04 -18.57 -1.97
CA TRP A 50 3.99 -19.96 -2.38
C TRP A 50 2.64 -20.59 -2.02
N SER A 51 2.17 -20.39 -0.79
CA SER A 51 0.85 -20.85 -0.35
C SER A 51 -0.30 -20.23 -1.17
N ALA A 52 -0.18 -18.95 -1.51
CA ALA A 52 -1.16 -18.24 -2.33
C ALA A 52 -1.15 -18.75 -3.78
N ALA A 53 0.04 -19.02 -4.34
CA ALA A 53 0.18 -19.55 -5.69
C ALA A 53 -0.45 -20.95 -5.83
N ILE A 54 -0.31 -21.80 -4.82
CA ILE A 54 -0.96 -23.12 -4.78
C ILE A 54 -2.48 -22.99 -4.62
N GLY A 55 -2.94 -22.00 -3.85
CA GLY A 55 -4.38 -21.72 -3.66
C GLY A 55 -5.07 -21.02 -4.82
N LEU A 56 -4.33 -20.53 -5.84
CA LEU A 56 -4.87 -19.79 -6.99
C LEU A 56 -6.07 -20.47 -7.69
N PRO A 57 -6.08 -21.80 -7.92
CA PRO A 57 -7.21 -22.46 -8.57
C PRO A 57 -8.49 -22.37 -7.74
N GLU A 58 -8.38 -22.56 -6.42
CA GLU A 58 -9.53 -22.43 -5.53
C GLU A 58 -10.03 -21.00 -5.41
N THR A 59 -9.11 -20.02 -5.35
CA THR A 59 -9.46 -18.61 -5.21
C THR A 59 -10.11 -18.09 -6.50
N LEU A 60 -9.63 -18.49 -7.67
CA LEU A 60 -10.26 -18.23 -8.97
C LEU A 60 -11.65 -18.85 -9.06
N PHE A 61 -11.83 -20.09 -8.60
CA PHE A 61 -13.13 -20.75 -8.63
C PHE A 61 -14.15 -20.08 -7.70
N LYS A 62 -13.73 -19.73 -6.49
CA LYS A 62 -14.55 -18.98 -5.52
C LYS A 62 -14.86 -17.56 -6.03
N ALA A 63 -13.93 -16.88 -6.70
CA ALA A 63 -14.16 -15.58 -7.33
C ALA A 63 -15.14 -15.67 -8.50
N ALA A 64 -14.99 -16.67 -9.37
CA ALA A 64 -15.94 -16.95 -10.44
C ALA A 64 -17.34 -17.21 -9.89
N ARG A 65 -17.45 -17.93 -8.77
CA ARG A 65 -18.73 -18.16 -8.08
C ARG A 65 -19.39 -16.86 -7.61
N ILE A 66 -18.61 -15.91 -7.10
CA ILE A 66 -19.10 -14.60 -6.65
C ILE A 66 -19.62 -13.78 -7.84
N ILE A 67 -18.88 -13.77 -8.96
CA ILE A 67 -19.31 -13.11 -10.19
C ILE A 67 -20.62 -13.72 -10.70
N ILE A 68 -20.73 -15.05 -10.70
CA ILE A 68 -21.96 -15.74 -11.09
C ILE A 68 -23.12 -15.36 -10.17
N PHE A 69 -22.91 -15.31 -8.85
CA PHE A 69 -23.94 -14.87 -7.90
C PHE A 69 -24.34 -13.41 -8.07
N ALA A 70 -23.39 -12.51 -8.36
CA ALA A 70 -23.66 -11.11 -8.65
C ALA A 70 -24.50 -10.96 -9.92
N ILE A 71 -24.11 -11.63 -11.00
CA ILE A 71 -24.87 -11.64 -12.26
C ILE A 71 -26.27 -12.20 -12.03
N TRP A 72 -26.38 -13.32 -11.31
CA TRP A 72 -27.69 -13.92 -11.02
C TRP A 72 -28.57 -13.00 -10.16
N GLY A 73 -28.00 -12.32 -9.17
CA GLY A 73 -28.70 -11.33 -8.35
C GLY A 73 -29.21 -10.15 -9.18
N ILE A 74 -28.40 -9.64 -10.10
CA ILE A 74 -28.79 -8.56 -11.01
C ILE A 74 -29.92 -9.04 -11.94
N VAL A 75 -29.70 -10.16 -12.66
CA VAL A 75 -30.66 -10.70 -13.63
C VAL A 75 -31.99 -11.03 -12.98
N LYS A 76 -31.98 -11.67 -11.80
CA LYS A 76 -33.21 -12.02 -11.06
C LYS A 76 -34.00 -10.77 -10.66
N ASN A 77 -33.34 -9.73 -10.15
CA ASN A 77 -34.00 -8.50 -9.75
C ASN A 77 -34.52 -7.70 -10.96
N LEU A 78 -33.81 -7.75 -12.08
CA LEU A 78 -34.25 -7.11 -13.33
C LEU A 78 -35.45 -7.85 -13.94
N TYR A 79 -35.44 -9.18 -13.90
CA TYR A 79 -36.57 -10.00 -14.28
C TYR A 79 -37.80 -9.72 -13.40
N LEU A 80 -37.60 -9.64 -12.08
CA LEU A 80 -38.66 -9.24 -11.14
C LEU A 80 -39.26 -7.89 -11.53
N PHE A 81 -38.41 -6.88 -11.78
CA PHE A 81 -38.87 -5.56 -12.24
C PHE A 81 -39.74 -5.65 -13.51
N LEU A 82 -39.27 -6.38 -14.53
CA LEU A 82 -39.99 -6.52 -15.79
C LEU A 82 -41.36 -7.20 -15.63
N VAL A 83 -41.47 -8.18 -14.72
CA VAL A 83 -42.70 -8.96 -14.54
C VAL A 83 -43.69 -8.27 -13.59
N THR A 84 -43.20 -7.57 -12.56
CA THR A 84 -44.07 -6.94 -11.56
C THR A 84 -44.50 -5.52 -11.93
N ASN A 85 -43.82 -4.88 -12.88
CA ASN A 85 -44.20 -3.55 -13.33
C ASN A 85 -45.49 -3.60 -14.15
N GLU A 86 -46.44 -2.72 -13.85
CA GLU A 86 -47.70 -2.65 -14.60
C GLU A 86 -47.46 -1.94 -15.94
N TRP A 87 -47.53 -2.68 -17.04
CA TRP A 87 -47.30 -2.15 -18.39
C TRP A 87 -48.60 -1.65 -19.02
N ASN A 88 -48.90 -0.37 -18.82
CA ASN A 88 -50.03 0.33 -19.40
C ASN A 88 -49.59 1.43 -20.39
N TRP A 89 -50.51 1.87 -21.26
CA TRP A 89 -50.23 2.95 -22.23
C TRP A 89 -49.74 4.25 -21.58
N ASN A 90 -50.26 4.59 -20.40
CA ASN A 90 -49.82 5.78 -19.65
C ASN A 90 -48.42 5.62 -19.05
N THR A 91 -48.02 4.40 -18.67
CA THR A 91 -46.69 4.10 -18.09
C THR A 91 -45.61 3.94 -19.15
N LEU A 92 -45.97 3.82 -20.43
CA LEU A 92 -45.04 3.78 -21.56
C LEU A 92 -44.65 5.18 -22.08
N ASN A 93 -45.37 6.23 -21.65
CA ASN A 93 -45.05 7.61 -22.01
C ASN A 93 -43.78 8.12 -21.33
N ASP A 94 -43.46 7.58 -20.15
CA ASP A 94 -42.22 7.85 -19.44
C ASP A 94 -41.28 6.64 -19.55
N PHE A 95 -39.97 6.90 -19.66
CA PHE A 95 -39.00 5.80 -19.68
C PHE A 95 -39.04 5.04 -18.35
N PRO A 96 -39.15 3.69 -18.37
CA PRO A 96 -39.26 2.90 -17.15
C PRO A 96 -38.02 3.08 -16.29
N SER A 97 -38.19 3.75 -15.15
CA SER A 97 -37.13 3.98 -14.19
C SER A 97 -37.16 2.93 -13.08
N LEU A 98 -35.98 2.48 -12.65
CA LEU A 98 -35.87 1.62 -11.47
C LEU A 98 -36.35 2.42 -10.25
N THR A 99 -37.48 2.02 -9.67
CA THR A 99 -37.97 2.67 -8.45
C THR A 99 -36.91 2.56 -7.34
N THR A 100 -36.95 3.46 -6.36
CA THR A 100 -35.99 3.47 -5.26
C THR A 100 -35.92 2.12 -4.54
N GLN A 101 -37.03 1.40 -4.41
CA GLN A 101 -37.07 0.05 -3.84
C GLN A 101 -36.35 -0.98 -4.73
N PHE A 102 -36.54 -0.95 -6.04
CA PHE A 102 -35.82 -1.83 -6.97
C PHE A 102 -34.32 -1.54 -7.02
N ARG A 103 -33.90 -0.27 -6.97
CA ARG A 103 -32.48 0.10 -6.86
C ARG A 103 -31.83 -0.45 -5.60
N VAL A 104 -32.54 -0.39 -4.47
CA VAL A 104 -32.07 -0.96 -3.20
C VAL A 104 -31.99 -2.49 -3.26
N LEU A 105 -33.00 -3.17 -3.84
CA LEU A 105 -32.98 -4.63 -4.00
C LEU A 105 -31.89 -5.12 -4.97
N LEU A 106 -31.63 -4.36 -6.03
CA LEU A 106 -30.58 -4.65 -7.01
C LEU A 106 -29.19 -4.41 -6.40
N ASN A 107 -29.03 -3.35 -5.61
CA ASN A 107 -27.79 -3.09 -4.86
C ASN A 107 -27.55 -4.15 -3.77
N LEU A 108 -28.55 -4.44 -2.93
CA LEU A 108 -28.45 -5.45 -1.88
C LEU A 108 -28.25 -6.88 -2.42
N GLY A 109 -28.97 -7.24 -3.48
CA GLY A 109 -28.95 -8.59 -4.05
C GLY A 109 -27.83 -8.84 -5.05
N GLY A 110 -27.47 -7.83 -5.84
CA GLY A 110 -26.50 -7.94 -6.93
C GLY A 110 -25.09 -7.50 -6.58
N ILE A 111 -24.92 -6.56 -5.64
CA ILE A 111 -23.61 -5.97 -5.31
C ILE A 111 -23.21 -6.31 -3.87
N ASN A 112 -24.02 -5.93 -2.88
CA ASN A 112 -23.63 -6.04 -1.47
C ASN A 112 -23.51 -7.49 -1.01
N LYS A 113 -24.48 -8.38 -1.28
CA LYS A 113 -24.38 -9.78 -0.85
C LYS A 113 -23.17 -10.54 -1.40
N PRO A 114 -22.87 -10.46 -2.71
CA PRO A 114 -21.63 -11.03 -3.25
C PRO A 114 -20.37 -10.40 -2.65
N PHE A 115 -20.37 -9.07 -2.44
CA PHE A 115 -19.26 -8.35 -1.84
C PHE A 115 -19.04 -8.72 -0.36
N ASP A 116 -20.09 -8.78 0.44
CA ASP A 116 -20.04 -9.17 1.85
C ASP A 116 -19.55 -10.63 2.00
N TYR A 117 -20.00 -11.51 1.09
CA TYR A 117 -19.50 -12.89 1.03
C TYR A 117 -18.02 -12.93 0.65
N PHE A 118 -17.58 -12.10 -0.29
CA PHE A 118 -16.17 -11.95 -0.66
C PHE A 118 -15.34 -11.43 0.53
N ALA A 119 -15.74 -10.30 1.12
CA ALA A 119 -15.07 -9.66 2.24
C ALA A 119 -14.99 -10.59 3.46
N GLY A 120 -16.06 -11.33 3.76
CA GLY A 120 -16.07 -12.32 4.84
C GLY A 120 -15.20 -13.55 4.56
N SER A 121 -15.17 -14.05 3.32
CA SER A 121 -14.42 -15.26 2.96
C SER A 121 -12.92 -15.01 2.75
N TYR A 122 -12.57 -13.87 2.16
CA TYR A 122 -11.19 -13.53 1.78
C TYR A 122 -10.54 -12.51 2.70
N GLY A 123 -11.31 -11.82 3.56
CA GLY A 123 -10.78 -10.79 4.45
C GLY A 123 -9.64 -11.29 5.33
N PHE A 124 -9.71 -12.54 5.80
CA PHE A 124 -8.62 -13.17 6.56
C PHE A 124 -7.36 -13.39 5.69
N ALA A 125 -7.51 -13.99 4.50
CA ALA A 125 -6.39 -14.23 3.60
C ALA A 125 -5.72 -12.94 3.10
N VAL A 126 -6.52 -11.90 2.81
CA VAL A 126 -6.03 -10.57 2.41
C VAL A 126 -5.32 -9.88 3.58
N LYS A 127 -5.85 -10.00 4.80
CA LYS A 127 -5.18 -9.45 5.98
C LYS A 127 -3.83 -10.13 6.18
N ASP A 128 -3.77 -11.45 6.13
CA ASP A 128 -2.52 -12.21 6.28
C ASP A 128 -1.49 -11.89 5.20
N PHE A 129 -1.94 -11.57 3.98
CA PHE A 129 -1.08 -11.07 2.91
C PHE A 129 -0.44 -9.71 3.24
N ILE A 130 -1.25 -8.77 3.74
CA ILE A 130 -0.85 -7.38 3.93
C ILE A 130 -0.05 -7.21 5.22
N LEU A 131 -0.28 -8.04 6.24
CA LEU A 131 0.40 -7.98 7.53
C LEU A 131 1.94 -7.93 7.45
N PRO A 132 2.64 -8.80 6.70
CA PRO A 132 4.10 -8.71 6.58
C PRO A 132 4.55 -7.41 5.89
N LEU A 133 3.83 -6.93 4.89
CA LEU A 133 4.13 -5.67 4.20
C LEU A 133 3.93 -4.47 5.13
N ARG A 134 2.83 -4.44 5.87
CA ARG A 134 2.56 -3.41 6.88
C ARG A 134 3.63 -3.41 7.96
N ARG A 135 4.03 -4.59 8.43
CA ARG A 135 5.09 -4.72 9.44
C ARG A 135 6.42 -4.20 8.90
N ALA A 136 6.82 -4.61 7.70
CA ALA A 136 8.04 -4.11 7.08
C ALA A 136 8.03 -2.58 6.89
N MET A 137 6.89 -2.01 6.49
CA MET A 137 6.71 -0.56 6.37
C MET A 137 6.84 0.14 7.72
N ASN A 138 6.20 -0.39 8.77
CA ASN A 138 6.27 0.18 10.11
C ASN A 138 7.66 0.04 10.72
N ASP A 139 8.32 -1.11 10.57
CA ASP A 139 9.68 -1.33 11.06
C ASP A 139 10.66 -0.35 10.38
N LEU A 140 10.49 -0.07 9.08
CA LEU A 140 11.30 0.91 8.35
C LEU A 140 11.01 2.34 8.82
N ARG A 141 9.75 2.66 9.09
CA ARG A 141 9.35 3.96 9.64
C ARG A 141 9.94 4.18 11.02
N ASP A 142 9.76 3.22 11.91
CA ASP A 142 10.27 3.26 13.29
C ASP A 142 11.80 3.37 13.28
N PHE A 143 12.46 2.76 12.30
CA PHE A 143 13.90 2.90 12.09
C PHE A 143 14.32 4.34 11.70
N ILE A 144 13.55 5.02 10.84
CA ILE A 144 13.78 6.43 10.50
C ILE A 144 13.51 7.32 11.70
N ASP A 145 12.37 7.11 12.37
CA ASP A 145 11.91 7.92 13.50
C ASP A 145 12.78 7.71 14.76
N PHE A 146 13.48 6.57 14.87
CA PHE A 146 14.48 6.33 15.91
C PHE A 146 15.69 7.28 15.82
N MET A 147 16.00 7.81 14.63
CA MET A 147 17.12 8.72 14.45
C MET A 147 16.74 10.15 14.85
N PRO A 148 17.58 10.85 15.64
CA PRO A 148 17.43 12.30 15.80
C PRO A 148 17.46 13.01 14.45
N TRP A 149 16.60 14.01 14.26
CA TRP A 149 16.44 14.72 12.98
C TRP A 149 17.75 15.26 12.37
N PRO A 150 18.78 15.72 13.13
CA PRO A 150 20.03 16.18 12.52
C PRO A 150 20.82 15.01 11.91
N VAL A 151 20.77 13.83 12.54
CA VAL A 151 21.45 12.62 12.05
C VAL A 151 20.80 12.14 10.76
N PHE A 152 19.46 12.13 10.73
CA PHE A 152 18.71 11.79 9.52
C PHE A 152 19.03 12.75 8.36
N PHE A 153 19.04 14.06 8.61
CA PHE A 153 19.38 15.05 7.58
C PHE A 153 20.82 14.88 7.08
N ALA A 154 21.78 14.70 8.00
CA ALA A 154 23.17 14.47 7.61
C ALA A 154 23.33 13.23 6.72
N LEU A 155 22.64 12.14 7.05
CA LEU A 155 22.67 10.89 6.28
C LEU A 155 22.09 11.07 4.88
N VAL A 156 20.92 11.71 4.78
CA VAL A 156 20.27 11.98 3.48
C VAL A 156 21.14 12.89 2.62
N LEU A 157 21.70 13.96 3.19
CA LEU A 157 22.54 14.90 2.46
C LEU A 157 23.85 14.27 1.99
N LEU A 158 24.44 13.38 2.80
CA LEU A 158 25.61 12.61 2.41
C LEU A 158 25.28 11.70 1.23
N LEU A 159 24.15 10.98 1.26
CA LEU A 159 23.69 10.17 0.14
C LEU A 159 23.47 10.99 -1.14
N VAL A 160 22.78 12.14 -1.03
CA VAL A 160 22.54 13.05 -2.15
C VAL A 160 23.86 13.56 -2.72
N TYR A 161 24.81 13.94 -1.86
CA TYR A 161 26.14 14.37 -2.29
C TYR A 161 26.89 13.23 -2.98
N TRP A 162 26.82 12.01 -2.45
CA TRP A 162 27.51 10.85 -3.00
C TRP A 162 27.03 10.49 -4.41
N VAL A 163 25.71 10.54 -4.64
CA VAL A 163 25.09 10.24 -5.95
C VAL A 163 25.25 11.41 -6.92
N SER A 164 24.95 12.63 -6.49
CA SER A 164 24.90 13.80 -7.37
C SER A 164 26.27 14.43 -7.63
N ARG A 165 27.18 14.36 -6.64
CA ARG A 165 28.47 15.08 -6.57
C ARG A 165 28.38 16.60 -6.76
N LYS A 166 27.17 17.17 -6.71
CA LYS A 166 26.90 18.60 -6.92
C LYS A 166 26.34 19.23 -5.65
N ILE A 167 27.05 20.25 -5.16
CA ILE A 167 26.67 20.98 -3.93
C ILE A 167 25.30 21.66 -4.08
N GLY A 168 24.96 22.15 -5.28
CA GLY A 168 23.67 22.79 -5.53
C GLY A 168 22.47 21.88 -5.26
N VAL A 169 22.58 20.58 -5.58
CA VAL A 169 21.51 19.59 -5.33
C VAL A 169 21.40 19.26 -3.84
N VAL A 170 22.54 19.21 -3.14
CA VAL A 170 22.58 19.01 -1.68
C VAL A 170 21.91 20.18 -0.94
N MET A 171 22.21 21.42 -1.33
CA MET A 171 21.58 22.60 -0.74
C MET A 171 20.07 22.64 -1.00
N LEU A 172 19.62 22.23 -2.19
CA LEU A 172 18.20 22.11 -2.51
C LEU A 172 17.52 21.04 -1.63
N ALA A 173 18.16 19.87 -1.48
CA ALA A 173 17.66 18.81 -0.61
C ALA A 173 17.59 19.27 0.86
N LEU A 174 18.60 19.98 1.37
CA LEU A 174 18.60 20.54 2.71
C LEU A 174 17.45 21.55 2.87
N ALA A 175 17.26 22.45 1.90
CA ALA A 175 16.17 23.42 1.94
C ALA A 175 14.79 22.73 1.97
N ALA A 176 14.60 21.67 1.16
CA ALA A 176 13.36 20.89 1.16
C ALA A 176 13.11 20.16 2.48
N LEU A 177 14.15 19.54 3.06
CA LEU A 177 14.07 18.85 4.36
C LEU A 177 13.77 19.81 5.50
N VAL A 178 14.45 20.96 5.54
CA VAL A 178 14.18 22.02 6.52
C VAL A 178 12.77 22.57 6.36
N PHE A 179 12.30 22.76 5.12
CA PHE A 179 10.93 23.19 4.85
C PHE A 179 9.93 22.21 5.47
N ILE A 180 10.02 20.92 5.19
CA ILE A 180 9.15 19.88 5.78
C ILE A 180 9.23 19.91 7.31
N GLY A 181 10.43 20.08 7.86
CA GLY A 181 10.67 20.18 9.31
C GLY A 181 9.96 21.37 9.96
N VAL A 182 10.05 22.56 9.36
CA VAL A 182 9.42 23.79 9.88
C VAL A 182 7.90 23.69 9.92
N PHE A 183 7.29 22.97 8.97
CA PHE A 183 5.84 22.73 8.95
C PHE A 183 5.39 21.60 9.89
N GLY A 184 6.31 20.95 10.62
CA GLY A 184 5.99 19.86 11.53
C GLY A 184 5.54 18.57 10.81
N LEU A 185 5.86 18.43 9.52
CA LEU A 185 5.40 17.32 8.68
C LEU A 185 6.37 16.13 8.67
N MET A 186 7.33 16.09 9.60
CA MET A 186 8.37 15.06 9.65
C MET A 186 7.81 13.64 9.81
N GLU A 187 6.77 13.47 10.63
CA GLU A 187 6.13 12.17 10.84
C GLU A 187 5.39 11.69 9.58
N LEU A 188 4.73 12.60 8.85
CA LEU A 188 4.10 12.27 7.57
C LEU A 188 5.17 11.97 6.50
N ALA A 189 6.29 12.69 6.53
CA ALA A 189 7.40 12.47 5.62
C ALA A 189 8.05 11.09 5.84
N SER A 190 8.27 10.65 7.10
CA SER A 190 8.83 9.33 7.37
C SER A 190 7.90 8.19 6.94
N GLN A 191 6.58 8.37 7.08
CA GLN A 191 5.58 7.44 6.53
C GLN A 191 5.66 7.33 5.00
N THR A 192 5.71 8.47 4.29
CA THR A 192 5.78 8.47 2.83
C THR A 192 7.10 7.90 2.32
N PHE A 193 8.24 8.23 2.95
CA PHE A 193 9.54 7.64 2.62
C PHE A 193 9.56 6.13 2.83
N SER A 194 9.03 5.64 3.95
CA SER A 194 9.00 4.21 4.24
C SER A 194 8.16 3.44 3.22
N LEU A 195 7.00 3.99 2.87
CA LEU A 195 6.13 3.42 1.83
C LEU A 195 6.81 3.43 0.46
N MET A 196 7.48 4.53 0.08
CA MET A 196 8.19 4.64 -1.20
C MET A 196 9.33 3.64 -1.31
N ILE A 197 10.18 3.53 -0.28
CA ILE A 197 11.31 2.59 -0.27
C ILE A 197 10.80 1.15 -0.39
N LEU A 198 9.81 0.78 0.42
CA LEU A 198 9.22 -0.55 0.38
C LEU A 198 8.60 -0.85 -1.00
N SER A 199 7.86 0.11 -1.56
CA SER A 199 7.24 -0.02 -2.88
C SER A 199 8.29 -0.22 -3.99
N ILE A 200 9.39 0.53 -3.98
CA ILE A 200 10.49 0.38 -4.94
C ILE A 200 11.13 -1.00 -4.83
N ILE A 201 11.41 -1.48 -3.61
CA ILE A 201 11.99 -2.80 -3.39
C ILE A 201 11.07 -3.89 -3.95
N LEU A 202 9.77 -3.83 -3.62
CA LEU A 202 8.79 -4.80 -4.13
C LEU A 202 8.66 -4.72 -5.65
N CYS A 203 8.63 -3.51 -6.22
CA CYS A 203 8.56 -3.31 -7.66
C CYS A 203 9.77 -3.93 -8.37
N VAL A 204 10.98 -3.78 -7.83
CA VAL A 204 12.20 -4.39 -8.40
C VAL A 204 12.16 -5.92 -8.25
N VAL A 205 11.84 -6.42 -7.05
CA VAL A 205 11.83 -7.85 -6.73
C VAL A 205 10.78 -8.62 -7.54
N PHE A 206 9.60 -8.05 -7.77
CA PHE A 206 8.53 -8.72 -8.51
C PHE A 206 8.46 -8.30 -9.98
N GLY A 207 8.67 -7.02 -10.27
CA GLY A 207 8.58 -6.46 -11.61
C GLY A 207 9.67 -6.95 -12.55
N ILE A 208 10.92 -7.10 -12.09
CA ILE A 208 12.00 -7.62 -12.94
C ILE A 208 11.74 -9.09 -13.35
N PRO A 209 11.48 -10.04 -12.42
CA PRO A 209 11.17 -11.41 -12.81
C PRO A 209 9.92 -11.51 -13.68
N LEU A 210 8.85 -10.78 -13.35
CA LEU A 210 7.62 -10.75 -14.16
C LEU A 210 7.92 -10.28 -15.59
N GLY A 211 8.70 -9.20 -15.74
CA GLY A 211 9.11 -8.68 -17.04
C GLY A 211 9.94 -9.69 -17.84
N ILE A 212 10.84 -10.42 -17.18
CA ILE A 212 11.61 -11.50 -17.81
C ILE A 212 10.67 -12.62 -18.28
N PHE A 213 9.72 -13.07 -17.46
CA PHE A 213 8.76 -14.12 -17.84
C PHE A 213 7.86 -13.71 -19.01
N MET A 214 7.41 -12.45 -19.05
CA MET A 214 6.65 -11.93 -20.20
C MET A 214 7.49 -11.90 -21.47
N SER A 215 8.78 -11.55 -21.38
CA SER A 215 9.68 -11.57 -22.54
C SER A 215 9.97 -12.98 -23.06
N ALA A 216 9.85 -13.99 -22.20
CA ALA A 216 10.15 -15.38 -22.53
C ALA A 216 8.96 -16.17 -23.11
N SER A 217 7.72 -15.69 -22.97
CA SER A 217 6.53 -16.42 -23.43
C SER A 217 5.38 -15.52 -23.87
N ASP A 218 4.95 -15.69 -25.13
CA ASP A 218 3.77 -15.03 -25.72
C ASP A 218 2.45 -15.39 -25.02
N ALA A 219 2.41 -16.51 -24.31
CA ALA A 219 1.23 -16.90 -23.51
C ALA A 219 1.15 -16.09 -22.21
N VAL A 220 2.30 -15.88 -21.55
CA VAL A 220 2.40 -15.09 -20.33
C VAL A 220 2.17 -13.61 -20.63
N ASP A 221 2.76 -13.08 -21.70
CA ASP A 221 2.53 -11.68 -22.13
C ASP A 221 1.03 -11.42 -22.34
N ARG A 222 0.35 -12.26 -23.14
CA ARG A 222 -1.08 -12.08 -23.42
C ARG A 222 -1.98 -12.19 -22.18
N ALA A 223 -1.59 -12.96 -21.17
CA ALA A 223 -2.35 -13.10 -19.94
C ALA A 223 -2.12 -11.95 -18.96
N VAL A 224 -0.88 -11.46 -18.84
CA VAL A 224 -0.48 -10.45 -17.84
C VAL A 224 -0.75 -9.02 -18.33
N LYS A 225 -0.60 -8.75 -19.62
CA LYS A 225 -0.74 -7.42 -20.21
C LYS A 225 -2.09 -6.74 -19.94
N PRO A 226 -3.25 -7.42 -20.02
CA PRO A 226 -4.53 -6.83 -19.62
C PRO A 226 -4.57 -6.40 -18.16
N ILE A 227 -3.90 -7.13 -17.26
CA ILE A 227 -3.83 -6.79 -15.83
C ILE A 227 -3.00 -5.51 -15.65
N LEU A 228 -1.85 -5.41 -16.35
CA LEU A 228 -1.01 -4.21 -16.31
C LEU A 228 -1.75 -2.99 -16.87
N ASP A 229 -2.49 -3.16 -17.98
CA ASP A 229 -3.28 -2.09 -18.57
C ASP A 229 -4.41 -1.63 -17.62
N LEU A 230 -5.07 -2.57 -16.92
CA LEU A 230 -6.05 -2.23 -15.88
C LEU A 230 -5.41 -1.49 -14.70
N MET A 231 -4.27 -1.95 -14.19
CA MET A 231 -3.56 -1.28 -13.09
C MET A 231 -3.14 0.15 -13.44
N GLN A 232 -2.85 0.41 -14.70
CA GLN A 232 -2.45 1.74 -15.19
C GLN A 232 -3.62 2.67 -15.50
N THR A 233 -4.83 2.14 -15.64
CA THR A 233 -6.01 2.92 -16.08
C THR A 233 -7.09 3.04 -15.01
N MET A 234 -7.07 2.23 -13.94
CA MET A 234 -8.04 2.36 -12.85
C MET A 234 -7.83 3.67 -12.07
N PRO A 235 -8.86 4.53 -11.97
CA PRO A 235 -8.79 5.73 -11.16
C PRO A 235 -8.70 5.35 -9.67
N SER A 236 -7.96 6.12 -8.88
CA SER A 236 -7.79 5.93 -7.43
C SER A 236 -9.12 6.04 -6.62
N PHE A 237 -10.22 6.43 -7.26
CA PHE A 237 -11.52 6.69 -6.65
C PHE A 237 -12.61 5.88 -7.34
N VAL A 238 -12.74 4.59 -6.99
CA VAL A 238 -13.92 3.75 -7.27
C VAL A 238 -14.19 2.82 -6.09
#